data_AF-A0A939PJH3-F1
#
_entry.id   AF-A0A939PJH3-F1
#
_cell.length_a   1.000
_cell.length_b   1.000
_cell.length_c   1.000
_cell.angle_alpha   90.00
_cell.angle_beta   90.00
_cell.angle_gamma   90.00
#
_symmetry.space_group_name_H-M   'P 1'
#
loop_
_entity.id
_entity.type
_entity.pdbx_description
1 polymer ?
#
loop_
_entity_poly.entity_id
_entity_poly.type
_entity_poly.pdbx_seq_one_letter_code
_entity_poly.pdbx_strand_id
1 'polypeptide(L)'
;MKFSFVMSLVCFVVLLVAVVVLYVILSGLGVFDAISGTVNDLTREQGQNSGGLDAGSWFSFVRVFGYTVLVGALNVLLITALSTVGAVIYNLAADLVGGVEVTLKEAE
;
A
#
# COMPACT_ATOMS: atom_id res chain seq x y z
N MET A 1 -18.82 8.92 -0.59
CA MET A 1 -18.11 8.76 0.71
C MET A 1 -18.13 7.32 1.22
N LYS A 2 -19.31 6.71 1.50
CA LYS A 2 -19.41 5.33 2.04
C LYS A 2 -18.73 4.25 1.17
N PHE A 3 -18.94 4.28 -0.15
CA PHE A 3 -18.40 3.24 -1.05
C PHE A 3 -16.90 3.38 -1.29
N SER A 4 -16.39 4.61 -1.45
CA SER A 4 -14.95 4.86 -1.64
C SER A 4 -14.12 4.45 -0.43
N PHE A 5 -14.63 4.68 0.78
CA PHE A 5 -13.96 4.25 2.01
C PHE A 5 -13.90 2.71 2.10
N VAL A 6 -15.01 2.04 1.81
CA VAL A 6 -15.07 0.57 1.78
C VAL A 6 -14.15 -0.01 0.71
N MET A 7 -14.11 0.57 -0.49
CA MET A 7 -13.21 0.12 -1.57
C MET A 7 -11.74 0.28 -1.19
N SER A 8 -11.38 1.39 -0.54
CA SER A 8 -10.03 1.62 -0.03
C SER A 8 -9.64 0.60 1.05
N LEU A 9 -10.56 0.29 1.97
CA LEU A 9 -10.37 -0.72 3.01
C LEU A 9 -10.21 -2.14 2.44
N VAL A 10 -10.98 -2.49 1.40
CA VAL A 10 -10.83 -3.79 0.72
C VAL A 10 -9.47 -3.91 0.05
N CYS A 11 -9.03 -2.88 -0.69
CA CYS A 11 -7.68 -2.84 -1.27
C CYS A 11 -6.59 -3.00 -0.21
N PHE A 12 -6.76 -2.41 0.97
CA PHE A 12 -5.81 -2.56 2.08
C PHE A 12 -5.71 -4.00 2.59
N VAL A 13 -6.84 -4.66 2.81
CA VAL A 13 -6.85 -6.05 3.27
C VAL A 13 -6.25 -6.98 2.22
N VAL A 14 -6.56 -6.77 0.94
CA VAL A 14 -5.97 -7.54 -0.17
C VAL A 14 -4.45 -7.37 -0.19
N LEU A 15 -3.94 -6.15 0.01
CA LEU A 15 -2.49 -5.88 0.06
C LEU A 15 -1.83 -6.62 1.24
N LEU A 16 -2.42 -6.58 2.45
CA LEU A 16 -1.88 -7.33 3.58
C LEU A 16 -1.80 -8.83 3.31
N VAL A 17 -2.87 -9.42 2.77
CA VAL A 17 -2.88 -10.84 2.42
C VAL A 17 -1.84 -11.14 1.35
N ALA A 18 -1.73 -10.31 0.31
CA ALA A 18 -0.74 -10.49 -0.76
C ALA A 18 0.69 -10.48 -0.22
N VAL A 19 1.03 -9.55 0.68
CA VAL A 19 2.38 -9.46 1.24
C VAL A 19 2.68 -10.60 2.21
N VAL A 20 1.70 -11.04 3.01
CA VAL A 20 1.87 -12.22 3.86
C VAL A 20 2.13 -13.47 3.01
N VAL A 21 1.36 -13.68 1.96
CA VAL A 21 1.55 -14.81 1.04
C VAL A 21 2.92 -14.73 0.37
N LEU A 22 3.31 -13.56 -0.14
CA LEU A 22 4.63 -13.35 -0.75
C LEU A 22 5.75 -13.66 0.24
N TYR A 23 5.66 -13.17 1.48
CA TYR A 23 6.67 -13.42 2.51
C TYR A 23 6.82 -14.91 2.80
N VAL A 24 5.71 -15.64 2.96
CA VAL A 24 5.73 -17.08 3.24
C VAL A 24 6.39 -17.85 2.09
N ILE A 25 6.09 -17.49 0.84
CA ILE A 25 6.71 -18.13 -0.34
C ILE A 25 8.22 -17.84 -0.36
N LEU A 26 8.64 -16.59 -0.20
CA LEU A 26 10.06 -16.22 -0.19
C LEU A 26 10.84 -16.87 0.96
N SER A 27 10.21 -16.95 2.14
CA SER A 27 10.80 -17.64 3.30
C SER A 27 10.88 -19.15 3.08
N GLY A 28 9.86 -19.76 2.47
CA GLY A 28 9.85 -21.20 2.14
C GLY A 28 10.86 -21.57 1.07
N LEU A 29 11.17 -20.65 0.15
CA LEU A 29 12.22 -20.79 -0.85
C LEU A 29 13.64 -20.52 -0.28
N GLY A 30 13.77 -20.15 0.99
CA GLY A 30 15.07 -19.89 1.62
C GLY A 30 15.77 -18.63 1.13
N VAL A 31 15.08 -17.69 0.48
CA VAL A 31 15.68 -16.46 -0.07
C VAL A 31 16.37 -15.64 1.02
N PHE A 32 15.76 -15.54 2.20
CA PHE A 32 16.33 -14.81 3.34
C PHE A 32 17.58 -15.51 3.91
N ASP A 33 17.66 -16.83 3.81
CA ASP A 33 18.82 -17.62 4.23
C ASP A 33 19.99 -17.41 3.26
N ALA A 34 19.72 -17.46 1.94
CA ALA A 34 20.71 -17.18 0.90
C ALA A 34 21.30 -15.77 0.97
N ILE A 35 20.45 -14.77 1.26
CA ILE A 35 20.90 -13.37 1.47
C ILE A 35 21.79 -13.29 2.71
N SER A 36 21.38 -13.93 3.82
CA SER A 36 22.16 -13.93 5.06
C SER A 36 23.51 -14.63 4.89
N GLY A 37 23.55 -15.73 4.13
CA GLY A 37 24.79 -16.43 3.76
C GLY A 37 25.72 -15.54 2.96
N THR A 38 25.22 -14.89 1.90
CA THR A 38 26.03 -13.98 1.06
C THR A 38 26.55 -12.79 1.85
N VAL A 39 25.73 -12.19 2.73
CA VAL A 39 26.15 -11.06 3.57
C VAL A 39 27.21 -11.50 4.60
N ASN A 40 27.08 -12.70 5.17
CA ASN A 40 28.09 -13.25 6.08
C ASN A 40 29.42 -13.48 5.35
N ASP A 41 29.39 -14.09 4.16
CA ASP A 41 30.59 -14.33 3.35
C ASP A 41 31.33 -13.03 3.00
N LEU A 42 30.60 -11.99 2.60
CA LEU A 42 31.18 -10.67 2.30
C LEU A 42 31.69 -9.93 3.55
N THR A 43 31.04 -10.13 4.71
CA THR A 43 31.44 -9.48 5.97
C THR A 43 32.62 -10.21 6.63
N ARG A 44 32.81 -11.51 6.37
CA ARG A 44 33.95 -12.27 6.90
C ARG A 44 35.29 -11.88 6.27
N GLU A 45 35.29 -11.36 5.04
CA GLU A 45 36.50 -10.85 4.38
C GLU A 45 36.94 -9.48 4.92
N GLN A 46 36.03 -8.69 5.50
CA GLN A 46 36.33 -7.41 6.14
C GLN A 46 36.41 -7.58 7.67
N GLY A 47 37.58 -7.99 8.13
CA GLY A 47 37.84 -8.39 9.52
C GLY A 47 37.27 -7.46 10.61
N GLN A 48 36.79 -8.11 11.68
CA GLN A 48 36.75 -7.62 13.07
C GLN A 48 36.68 -6.09 13.24
N ASN A 49 35.55 -5.46 12.93
CA ASN A 49 35.07 -4.33 13.73
C ASN A 49 33.61 -3.99 13.46
N SER A 50 32.84 -3.94 14.55
CA SER A 50 31.57 -3.21 14.71
C SER A 50 30.42 -3.54 13.76
N GLY A 51 29.55 -4.47 14.20
CA GLY A 51 28.14 -4.49 13.82
C GLY A 51 27.84 -5.28 12.56
N GLY A 52 27.97 -6.61 12.63
CA GLY A 52 27.51 -7.50 11.56
C GLY A 52 26.08 -7.14 11.17
N LEU A 53 25.89 -6.74 9.91
CA LEU A 53 24.57 -6.49 9.34
C LEU A 53 23.87 -7.85 9.24
N ASP A 54 23.17 -8.21 10.31
CA ASP A 54 22.37 -9.43 10.38
C ASP A 54 21.18 -9.26 9.43
N ALA A 55 21.38 -9.61 8.16
CA ALA A 55 20.38 -9.48 7.10
C ALA A 55 19.08 -10.23 7.46
N GLY A 56 19.18 -11.31 8.25
CA GLY A 56 18.03 -12.00 8.81
C GLY A 56 17.19 -11.11 9.75
N SER A 57 17.84 -10.25 10.54
CA SER A 57 17.15 -9.28 11.40
C SER A 57 16.47 -8.15 10.60
N TRP A 58 17.02 -7.79 9.45
CA TRP A 58 16.47 -6.75 8.56
C TRP A 58 15.21 -7.22 7.85
N PHE A 59 15.16 -8.49 7.42
CA PHE A 59 14.00 -9.10 6.75
C PHE A 59 13.10 -9.91 7.70
N SER A 60 13.21 -9.66 9.02
CA SER A 60 12.34 -10.29 10.01
C SER A 60 10.86 -10.03 9.69
N PHE A 61 10.04 -11.08 9.85
CA PHE A 61 8.60 -11.05 9.59
C PHE A 61 7.92 -9.85 10.26
N VAL A 62 8.24 -9.57 11.53
CA VAL A 62 7.65 -8.46 12.30
C VAL A 62 7.95 -7.11 11.63
N ARG A 63 9.16 -6.94 11.10
CA ARG A 63 9.61 -5.69 10.48
C ARG A 63 8.97 -5.50 9.11
N VAL A 64 8.95 -6.57 8.28
CA VAL A 64 8.28 -6.56 6.97
C VAL A 64 6.78 -6.32 7.13
N PHE A 65 6.13 -7.00 8.08
CA PHE A 65 4.72 -6.81 8.37
C PHE A 65 4.42 -5.39 8.88
N GLY A 66 5.24 -4.86 9.78
CA GLY A 66 5.12 -3.49 10.28
C GLY A 66 5.21 -2.44 9.18
N TYR A 67 6.21 -2.54 8.28
CA TYR A 67 6.30 -1.64 7.13
C TYR A 67 5.10 -1.77 6.19
N THR A 68 4.63 -2.99 5.96
CA THR A 68 3.48 -3.23 5.09
C THR A 68 2.21 -2.60 5.63
N VAL A 69 1.96 -2.69 6.94
CA VAL A 69 0.83 -2.03 7.58
C VAL A 69 0.93 -0.50 7.44
N LEU A 70 2.13 0.07 7.62
CA LEU A 70 2.35 1.50 7.50
C LEU A 70 2.13 1.99 6.05
N VAL A 71 2.74 1.33 5.08
CA VAL A 71 2.58 1.65 3.65
C VAL A 71 1.13 1.43 3.20
N GLY A 72 0.50 0.35 3.66
CA GLY A 72 -0.89 0.08 3.35
C GLY A 72 -1.83 1.15 3.93
N ALA A 73 -1.60 1.59 5.17
CA ALA A 73 -2.37 2.68 5.77
C ALA A 73 -2.19 4.00 4.99
N LEU A 74 -0.98 4.28 4.54
CA LEU A 74 -0.68 5.44 3.69
C LEU A 74 -1.41 5.34 2.34
N ASN A 75 -1.45 4.16 1.72
CA ASN A 75 -2.18 3.94 0.48
C ASN A 75 -3.70 4.15 0.65
N VAL A 76 -4.28 3.68 1.76
CA VAL A 76 -5.70 3.94 2.09
C VAL A 76 -5.98 5.43 2.18
N LEU A 77 -5.09 6.14 2.87
CA LEU A 77 -5.19 7.59 3.03
C LEU A 77 -5.10 8.30 1.68
N LEU A 78 -4.16 7.92 0.82
CA LEU A 78 -4.01 8.48 -0.53
C LEU A 78 -5.25 8.25 -1.40
N ILE A 79 -5.77 7.03 -1.45
CA ILE A 79 -6.99 6.70 -2.22
C ILE A 79 -8.20 7.48 -1.68
N THR A 80 -8.32 7.63 -0.36
CA THR A 80 -9.41 8.38 0.27
C THR A 80 -9.32 9.88 -0.06
N ALA A 81 -8.12 10.45 0.01
CA ALA A 81 -7.87 11.85 -0.34
C ALA A 81 -8.13 12.09 -1.84
N LEU A 82 -7.62 11.21 -2.71
CA LEU A 82 -7.83 11.30 -4.15
C LEU A 82 -9.30 11.17 -4.53
N SER A 83 -10.05 10.28 -3.88
CA SER A 83 -11.50 10.18 -4.08
C SER A 83 -12.24 11.45 -3.66
N THR A 84 -11.77 12.16 -2.64
CA THR A 84 -12.37 13.42 -2.20
C THR A 84 -12.13 14.51 -3.24
N VAL A 85 -10.89 14.63 -3.74
CA VAL A 85 -10.52 15.57 -4.81
C VAL A 85 -11.28 15.25 -6.10
N GLY A 86 -11.33 13.99 -6.52
CA GLY A 86 -12.05 13.55 -7.71
C GLY A 86 -13.55 13.89 -7.65
N ALA A 87 -14.18 13.76 -6.48
CA ALA A 87 -15.57 14.16 -6.29
C ALA A 87 -15.77 15.67 -6.44
N VAL A 88 -14.85 16.50 -5.92
CA VAL A 88 -14.90 17.96 -6.10
C VAL A 88 -14.75 18.34 -7.57
N ILE A 89 -13.78 17.74 -8.27
CA ILE A 89 -13.58 17.99 -9.72
C ILE A 89 -14.79 17.53 -10.53
N TYR A 90 -15.37 16.37 -10.23
CA TYR A 90 -16.58 15.89 -10.91
C TYR A 90 -17.76 16.84 -10.68
N ASN A 91 -17.99 17.26 -9.44
CA ASN A 91 -19.06 18.21 -9.13
C ASN A 91 -18.85 19.54 -9.85
N LEU A 92 -17.62 20.05 -9.90
CA LEU A 92 -17.27 21.25 -10.66
C LEU A 92 -17.52 21.07 -12.17
N ALA A 93 -17.14 19.93 -12.75
CA ALA A 93 -17.38 19.63 -14.15
C ALA A 93 -18.88 19.49 -14.48
N ALA A 94 -19.66 18.88 -13.58
CA ALA A 94 -21.11 18.75 -13.71
C ALA A 94 -21.82 20.10 -13.62
N ASP A 95 -21.36 20.99 -12.74
CA ASP A 95 -21.85 22.36 -12.61
C ASP A 95 -21.52 23.19 -13.86
N LEU A 96 -20.33 22.98 -14.45
CA LEU A 96 -19.89 23.68 -15.66
C LEU A 96 -20.57 23.17 -16.95
N VAL A 97 -20.95 21.89 -17.01
CA VAL A 97 -21.73 21.30 -18.10
C VAL A 97 -23.18 21.80 -18.10
N GLY A 98 -23.67 22.31 -16.97
CA GLY A 98 -24.99 22.90 -16.87
C GLY A 98 -26.08 21.84 -16.93
N GLY A 99 -26.80 21.68 -15.82
CA GLY A 99 -28.00 20.85 -15.79
C GLY A 99 -29.04 21.35 -16.81
N VAL A 100 -29.79 20.43 -17.42
CA VAL A 100 -30.95 20.79 -18.24
C VAL A 100 -32.05 21.31 -17.30
N GLU A 101 -32.22 22.64 -17.23
CA GLU A 101 -33.40 23.25 -16.61
C GLU A 101 -34.62 23.00 -17.50
N VAL A 102 -35.32 21.89 -17.26
CA VAL A 102 -36.65 21.69 -17.84
C VAL A 102 -37.62 22.58 -17.07
N THR A 103 -37.81 23.81 -17.57
CA THR A 103 -38.92 24.66 -17.14
C THR A 103 -40.22 24.04 -17.65
N LEU A 104 -40.89 23.29 -16.80
CA LEU A 104 -42.28 22.88 -17.03
C LEU A 104 -43.16 24.12 -16.85
N LYS A 105 -43.49 24.79 -17.96
CA LYS A 105 -44.67 25.66 -17.97
C LYS A 105 -45.89 24.77 -17.98
N GLU A 106 -46.70 24.91 -16.94
CA GLU A 106 -48.04 24.32 -16.85
C GLU A 106 -48.81 24.70 -18.12
N ALA A 107 -49.28 23.69 -18.86
CA ALA A 107 -50.21 23.90 -19.97
C ALA A 107 -51.60 24.07 -19.37
N GLU A 108 -52.24 25.18 -19.73
CA GLU A 108 -53.62 25.59 -19.45
C GLU A 108 -54.65 24.48 -19.73
#